data_AF-A0A3D1ER54-F1
#
_entry.id   AF-A0A3D1ER54-F1
#
_cell.length_a   1.000
_cell.length_b   1.000
_cell.length_c   1.000
_cell.angle_alpha   90.00
_cell.angle_beta   90.00
_cell.angle_gamma   90.00
#
_symmetry.space_group_name_H-M   'P 1'
#
loop_
_entity.id
_entity.type
_entity.pdbx_description
1 polymer ?
#
loop_
_entity_poly.entity_id
_entity_poly.type
_entity_poly.pdbx_seq_one_letter_code
_entity_poly.pdbx_strand_id
1 'polypeptide(L)'
;MIRSILVLLALALPASANDLFLSQLQLDQLGTVAAFDQGRVKSLDSLAASVMKRITGARKPTGTTNLTEMLDLALRPEAWAGRPTIYVKNKLVRAELAAAMAKAGGSQKDQYNLAETGLVARRHLETPEATATLDRLSRDLMRTARPVEEIRGALSWARPKVLRSLFTVVAPPDGGFESRWFTLDELTMGGMTAPIFSGIDSEVRRKSIGHWEALTTAWSAGDADTVNGSAAALAALLPQVNPDPEIYPSSARLSWESWYFRNGNLTLFWLAYGFALAPLLMAVVFQWRGAMRIGLAMFFLAVLLHTFSVGLRWWVSGRWPNSNMFEAVTTAAWFGAFFALMLEMFLPRSP
;
A
#
# COMPACT_ATOMS: atom_id res chain seq x y z
N MET A 1 43.74 1.53 -19.83
CA MET A 1 42.78 1.69 -18.72
C MET A 1 41.40 1.26 -19.22
N ILE A 2 41.06 -0.02 -19.06
CA ILE A 2 39.78 -0.60 -19.52
C ILE A 2 38.94 -0.83 -18.25
N ARG A 3 37.78 -0.16 -18.16
CA ARG A 3 36.84 -0.29 -17.05
C ARG A 3 36.14 -1.64 -17.13
N SER A 4 36.43 -2.52 -16.18
CA SER A 4 35.73 -3.77 -15.97
C SER A 4 34.24 -3.51 -15.68
N ILE A 5 33.38 -4.06 -16.53
CA ILE A 5 31.94 -4.16 -16.31
C ILE A 5 31.74 -5.26 -15.27
N LEU A 6 31.39 -4.87 -14.05
CA LEU A 6 30.91 -5.81 -13.03
C LEU A 6 29.49 -6.23 -13.43
N VAL A 7 29.36 -7.43 -13.97
CA VAL A 7 28.08 -8.13 -14.06
C VAL A 7 27.68 -8.49 -12.63
N LEU A 8 26.71 -7.77 -12.07
CA LEU A 8 26.04 -8.17 -10.85
C LEU A 8 25.22 -9.42 -11.16
N LEU A 9 25.79 -10.59 -10.89
CA LEU A 9 25.03 -11.82 -10.78
C LEU A 9 24.16 -11.67 -9.52
N ALA A 10 22.87 -11.35 -9.70
CA ALA A 10 21.91 -11.44 -8.63
C ALA A 10 21.81 -12.92 -8.23
N LEU A 11 22.51 -13.31 -7.16
CA LEU A 11 22.23 -14.58 -6.49
C LEU A 11 20.78 -14.49 -6.03
N ALA A 12 19.88 -15.14 -6.76
CA ALA A 12 18.54 -15.42 -6.28
C ALA A 12 18.73 -16.25 -5.00
N LEU A 13 18.47 -15.63 -3.84
CA LEU A 13 18.32 -16.38 -2.60
C LEU A 13 17.30 -17.49 -2.86
N PRO A 14 17.50 -18.72 -2.33
CA PRO A 14 16.48 -19.74 -2.44
C PRO A 14 15.18 -19.17 -1.88
N ALA A 15 14.16 -19.06 -2.75
CA ALA A 15 12.85 -18.60 -2.35
C ALA A 15 12.37 -19.52 -1.22
N SER A 16 11.97 -18.96 -0.08
CA SER A 16 11.42 -19.80 0.98
C SER A 16 10.16 -20.50 0.46
N ALA A 17 9.81 -21.66 1.01
CA ALA A 17 8.55 -22.33 0.67
C ALA A 17 7.35 -21.36 0.80
N ASN A 18 7.42 -20.41 1.74
CA ASN A 18 6.44 -19.34 1.86
C ASN A 18 6.46 -18.37 0.66
N ASP A 19 7.62 -17.92 0.20
CA ASP A 19 7.71 -17.02 -0.97
C ASP A 19 7.17 -17.68 -2.25
N LEU A 20 7.43 -18.97 -2.43
CA LEU A 20 6.88 -19.74 -3.54
C LEU A 20 5.36 -19.81 -3.47
N PHE A 21 4.80 -20.16 -2.30
CA PHE A 21 3.35 -20.14 -2.07
C PHE A 21 2.75 -18.76 -2.37
N LEU A 22 3.30 -17.68 -1.80
CA LEU A 22 2.77 -16.32 -2.01
C LEU A 22 2.83 -15.87 -3.47
N SER A 23 3.83 -16.32 -4.23
CA SER A 23 3.96 -15.98 -5.65
C SER A 23 2.89 -16.62 -6.54
N GLN A 24 2.22 -17.68 -6.06
CA GLN A 24 1.15 -18.38 -6.77
C GLN A 24 -0.23 -17.76 -6.51
N LEU A 25 -0.33 -16.84 -5.55
CA LEU A 25 -1.61 -16.25 -5.15
C LEU A 25 -2.09 -15.18 -6.14
N GLN A 26 -3.32 -15.35 -6.61
CA GLN A 26 -4.01 -14.49 -7.56
C GLN A 26 -5.17 -13.78 -6.86
N LEU A 27 -4.85 -12.74 -6.10
CA LEU A 27 -5.83 -12.01 -5.27
C LEU A 27 -6.41 -10.77 -5.94
N ASP A 28 -6.29 -10.64 -7.26
CA ASP A 28 -6.72 -9.45 -8.00
C ASP A 28 -8.21 -9.18 -7.83
N GLN A 29 -9.05 -10.20 -7.97
CA GLN A 29 -10.50 -10.05 -7.79
C GLN A 29 -10.87 -9.68 -6.35
N LEU A 30 -10.26 -10.35 -5.37
CA LEU A 30 -10.46 -10.04 -3.96
C LEU A 30 -10.00 -8.61 -3.63
N GLY A 31 -8.91 -8.15 -4.22
CA GLY A 31 -8.41 -6.77 -4.04
C GLY A 31 -9.36 -5.68 -4.54
N THR A 32 -10.32 -6.01 -5.39
CA THR A 32 -11.37 -5.09 -5.86
C THR A 32 -12.63 -5.09 -4.99
N VAL A 33 -12.70 -5.90 -3.95
CA VAL A 33 -13.83 -5.88 -2.99
C VAL A 33 -13.83 -4.57 -2.20
N ALA A 34 -15.03 -4.10 -1.86
CA ALA A 34 -15.20 -2.94 -0.99
C ALA A 34 -14.73 -3.25 0.44
N ALA A 35 -13.92 -2.37 1.00
CA ALA A 35 -13.49 -2.40 2.38
C ALA A 35 -13.75 -1.03 3.03
N PHE A 36 -14.29 -1.05 4.25
CA PHE A 36 -14.58 0.16 4.99
C PHE A 36 -13.45 0.54 5.94
N ASP A 37 -12.93 1.75 5.83
CA ASP A 37 -11.85 2.25 6.69
C ASP A 37 -12.05 3.73 7.00
N GLN A 38 -12.15 4.05 8.30
CA GLN A 38 -12.25 5.41 8.82
C GLN A 38 -13.32 6.27 8.12
N GLY A 39 -14.54 5.75 7.98
CA GLY A 39 -15.67 6.50 7.38
C GLY A 39 -15.66 6.54 5.86
N ARG A 40 -14.78 5.77 5.20
CA ARG A 40 -14.71 5.70 3.74
C ARG A 40 -14.67 4.26 3.25
N VAL A 41 -15.52 3.95 2.28
CA VAL A 41 -15.42 2.73 1.49
C VAL A 41 -14.37 2.93 0.38
N LYS A 42 -13.42 1.99 0.29
CA LYS A 42 -12.33 1.95 -0.69
C LYS A 42 -12.13 0.51 -1.17
N SER A 43 -11.33 0.30 -2.20
CA SER A 43 -10.95 -1.08 -2.56
C SER A 43 -10.07 -1.72 -1.48
N LEU A 44 -10.17 -3.04 -1.33
CA LEU A 44 -9.37 -3.80 -0.38
C LEU A 44 -7.86 -3.65 -0.64
N ASP A 45 -7.44 -3.54 -1.90
CA ASP A 45 -6.04 -3.20 -2.24
C ASP A 45 -5.62 -1.83 -1.71
N SER A 46 -6.52 -0.83 -1.73
CA SER A 46 -6.25 0.50 -1.18
C SER A 46 -6.09 0.47 0.34
N LEU A 47 -6.94 -0.30 1.02
CA LEU A 47 -6.79 -0.56 2.45
C LEU A 47 -5.45 -1.22 2.74
N ALA A 48 -5.14 -2.33 2.06
CA ALA A 48 -3.90 -3.08 2.27
C ALA A 48 -2.66 -2.21 2.00
N ALA A 49 -2.66 -1.40 0.95
CA ALA A 49 -1.58 -0.47 0.67
C ALA A 49 -1.41 0.59 1.77
N SER A 50 -2.52 1.08 2.34
CA SER A 50 -2.49 2.06 3.44
C SER A 50 -1.95 1.46 4.74
N VAL A 51 -2.35 0.22 5.05
CA VAL A 51 -1.89 -0.54 6.23
C VAL A 51 -0.42 -0.91 6.08
N MET A 52 -0.03 -1.55 4.97
CA MET A 52 1.35 -1.97 4.73
C MET A 52 2.31 -0.79 4.66
N LYS A 53 1.88 0.37 4.16
CA LYS A 53 2.70 1.60 4.21
C LYS A 53 3.06 2.04 5.64
N ARG A 54 2.24 1.72 6.65
CA ARG A 54 2.56 1.98 8.07
C ARG A 54 3.51 0.93 8.65
N ILE A 55 3.56 -0.27 8.08
CA ILE A 55 4.35 -1.41 8.57
C ILE A 55 5.70 -1.47 7.84
N THR A 56 5.69 -1.70 6.53
CA THR A 56 6.86 -1.91 5.66
C THR A 56 7.28 -0.65 4.90
N GLY A 57 6.54 0.44 5.00
CA GLY A 57 6.81 1.66 4.24
C GLY A 57 6.53 1.48 2.75
N ALA A 58 7.45 1.90 1.90
CA ALA A 58 7.34 1.68 0.44
C ALA A 58 7.95 0.34 -0.01
N ARG A 59 8.35 -0.53 0.93
CA ARG A 59 9.03 -1.80 0.64
C ARG A 59 8.02 -2.94 0.59
N LYS A 60 8.33 -3.94 -0.22
CA LYS A 60 7.59 -5.20 -0.33
C LYS A 60 8.52 -6.35 0.04
N PRO A 61 8.56 -6.79 1.31
CA PRO A 61 9.50 -7.82 1.77
C PRO A 61 9.48 -9.11 0.97
N THR A 62 8.35 -9.47 0.35
CA THR A 62 8.18 -10.69 -0.45
C THR A 62 8.19 -10.44 -1.96
N GLY A 63 8.13 -9.17 -2.38
CA GLY A 63 7.92 -8.78 -3.77
C GLY A 63 6.48 -8.94 -4.28
N THR A 64 5.55 -9.45 -3.46
CA THR A 64 4.15 -9.66 -3.85
C THR A 64 3.29 -8.40 -3.67
N THR A 65 1.96 -8.52 -3.72
CA THR A 65 1.05 -7.38 -3.53
C THR A 65 0.93 -7.02 -2.04
N ASN A 66 0.55 -5.77 -1.72
CA ASN A 66 0.32 -5.39 -0.32
C ASN A 66 -0.81 -6.21 0.32
N LEU A 67 -1.81 -6.61 -0.47
CA LEU A 67 -2.90 -7.48 0.00
C LEU A 67 -2.38 -8.87 0.37
N THR A 68 -1.55 -9.47 -0.50
CA THR A 68 -0.89 -10.75 -0.24
C THR A 68 -0.06 -10.69 1.04
N GLU A 69 0.79 -9.67 1.19
CA GLU A 69 1.64 -9.51 2.39
C GLU A 69 0.82 -9.25 3.66
N MET A 70 -0.22 -8.42 3.58
CA MET A 70 -1.11 -8.12 4.70
C MET A 70 -1.84 -9.38 5.19
N LEU A 71 -2.40 -10.16 4.28
CA LEU A 71 -3.11 -11.39 4.61
C LEU A 71 -2.16 -12.45 5.17
N ASP A 72 -0.97 -12.62 4.57
CA ASP A 72 0.01 -13.58 5.10
C ASP A 72 0.51 -13.18 6.49
N LEU A 73 0.76 -11.89 6.73
CA LEU A 73 1.14 -11.38 8.04
C LEU A 73 0.01 -11.56 9.08
N ALA A 74 -1.26 -11.53 8.65
CA ALA A 74 -2.42 -11.71 9.49
C ALA A 74 -2.74 -13.19 9.81
N LEU A 75 -2.54 -14.08 8.84
CA LEU A 75 -2.92 -15.49 8.92
C LEU A 75 -1.75 -16.40 9.33
N ARG A 76 -0.51 -16.05 8.96
CA ARG A 76 0.72 -16.80 9.22
C ARG A 76 1.84 -15.93 9.80
N PRO A 77 1.61 -15.25 10.94
CA PRO A 77 2.60 -14.34 11.53
C PRO A 77 3.96 -14.98 11.85
N GLU A 78 3.99 -16.27 12.12
CA GLU A 78 5.21 -17.04 12.36
C GLU A 78 6.14 -17.05 11.16
N ALA A 79 5.60 -17.04 9.93
CA ALA A 79 6.39 -16.94 8.70
C ALA A 79 7.12 -15.58 8.56
N TRP A 80 6.71 -14.58 9.35
CA TRP A 80 7.25 -13.22 9.35
C TRP A 80 8.19 -12.92 10.52
N ALA A 81 8.30 -13.81 11.51
CA ALA A 81 9.08 -13.56 12.73
C ALA A 81 10.56 -13.23 12.44
N GLY A 82 11.16 -13.91 11.45
CA GLY A 82 12.53 -13.68 11.00
C GLY A 82 12.68 -12.75 9.80
N ARG A 83 11.57 -12.29 9.21
CA ARG A 83 11.57 -11.49 7.98
C ARG A 83 11.65 -10.00 8.32
N PRO A 84 12.54 -9.22 7.67
CA PRO A 84 12.54 -7.77 7.82
C PRO A 84 11.21 -7.15 7.36
N THR A 85 10.45 -6.60 8.31
CA THR A 85 9.04 -6.21 8.09
C THR A 85 8.74 -4.80 8.59
N ILE A 86 9.37 -4.39 9.69
CA ILE A 86 9.13 -3.06 10.28
C ILE A 86 10.06 -2.04 9.65
N TYR A 87 9.49 -0.98 9.09
CA TYR A 87 10.25 0.09 8.44
C TYR A 87 10.67 1.17 9.43
N VAL A 88 11.98 1.36 9.56
CA VAL A 88 12.60 2.43 10.32
C VAL A 88 13.01 3.53 9.34
N LYS A 89 12.31 4.67 9.33
CA LYS A 89 12.61 5.76 8.38
C LYS A 89 13.90 6.52 8.72
N ASN A 90 14.14 6.78 10.00
CA ASN A 90 15.23 7.67 10.46
C ASN A 90 16.58 6.93 10.51
N LYS A 91 17.60 7.46 9.81
CA LYS A 91 18.94 6.85 9.71
C LYS A 91 19.69 6.77 11.03
N LEU A 92 19.55 7.76 11.91
CA LEU A 92 20.18 7.73 13.23
C LEU A 92 19.59 6.59 14.08
N VAL A 93 18.27 6.44 14.07
CA VAL A 93 17.60 5.34 14.79
C VAL A 93 17.99 3.98 14.22
N ARG A 94 18.16 3.85 12.89
CA ARG A 94 18.69 2.62 12.27
C ARG A 94 20.07 2.25 12.81
N ALA A 95 20.99 3.21 12.89
CA ALA A 95 22.35 2.97 13.35
C ALA A 95 22.38 2.51 14.82
N GLU A 96 21.60 3.17 15.67
CA GLU A 96 21.48 2.81 17.09
C GLU A 96 20.87 1.41 17.29
N LEU A 97 19.82 1.08 16.53
CA LEU A 97 19.20 -0.24 16.57
C LEU A 97 20.12 -1.32 16.00
N ALA A 98 20.88 -1.05 14.95
CA ALA A 98 21.87 -1.99 14.41
C ALA A 98 22.97 -2.30 15.46
N ALA A 99 23.42 -1.29 16.19
CA ALA A 99 24.37 -1.48 17.30
C ALA A 99 23.76 -2.27 18.47
N ALA A 100 22.49 -2.03 18.81
CA ALA A 100 21.76 -2.81 19.81
C ALA A 100 21.62 -4.28 19.39
N MET A 101 21.29 -4.53 18.11
CA MET A 101 21.22 -5.87 17.53
C MET A 101 22.55 -6.60 17.60
N ALA A 102 23.67 -5.92 17.30
CA ALA A 102 25.00 -6.52 17.40
C ALA A 102 25.30 -7.03 18.83
N LYS A 103 24.90 -6.25 19.85
CA LYS A 103 25.06 -6.64 21.26
C LYS A 103 24.16 -7.82 21.66
N ALA A 104 22.96 -7.89 21.09
CA ALA A 104 22.01 -8.97 21.30
C ALA A 104 22.30 -10.25 20.48
N GLY A 105 23.46 -10.34 19.81
CA GLY A 105 23.85 -11.50 19.00
C GLY A 105 23.18 -11.57 17.62
N GLY A 106 22.59 -10.47 17.14
CA GLY A 106 21.97 -10.39 15.81
C GLY A 106 23.00 -10.48 14.69
N SER A 107 22.63 -11.17 13.61
CA SER A 107 23.54 -11.41 12.47
C SER A 107 23.99 -10.12 11.79
N GLN A 108 25.21 -10.11 11.25
CA GLN A 108 25.73 -8.97 10.47
C GLN A 108 24.85 -8.65 9.25
N LYS A 109 24.23 -9.69 8.66
CA LYS A 109 23.26 -9.56 7.57
C LYS A 109 22.03 -8.76 7.98
N ASP A 110 21.48 -9.02 9.18
CA ASP A 110 20.29 -8.30 9.66
C ASP A 110 20.61 -6.84 9.98
N GLN A 111 21.80 -6.55 10.51
CA GLN A 111 22.28 -5.19 10.75
C GLN A 111 22.43 -4.42 9.43
N TYR A 112 23.04 -5.04 8.42
CA TYR A 112 23.18 -4.46 7.07
C TYR A 112 21.81 -4.20 6.42
N ASN A 113 20.89 -5.17 6.51
CA ASN A 113 19.54 -5.02 6.00
C ASN A 113 18.82 -3.79 6.59
N LEU A 114 18.92 -3.59 7.91
CA LEU A 114 18.34 -2.43 8.56
C LEU A 114 18.99 -1.12 8.09
N ALA A 115 20.32 -1.06 8.03
CA ALA A 115 21.04 0.14 7.60
C ALA A 115 20.62 0.57 6.18
N GLU A 116 20.66 -0.34 5.23
CA GLU A 116 20.39 -0.07 3.81
C GLU A 116 18.90 0.07 3.50
N THR A 117 18.12 -0.97 3.80
CA THR A 117 16.72 -1.05 3.38
C THR A 117 15.80 -0.26 4.30
N GLY A 118 16.20 -0.12 5.57
CA GLY A 118 15.36 0.39 6.66
C GLY A 118 14.43 -0.65 7.25
N LEU A 119 14.43 -1.90 6.77
CA LEU A 119 13.58 -2.95 7.31
C LEU A 119 14.31 -3.72 8.41
N VAL A 120 13.58 -4.02 9.48
CA VAL A 120 14.05 -4.87 10.57
C VAL A 120 13.01 -5.93 10.90
N ALA A 121 13.48 -7.11 11.26
CA ALA A 121 12.60 -8.20 11.70
C ALA A 121 12.04 -7.87 13.08
N ARG A 122 10.76 -8.21 13.31
CA ARG A 122 10.07 -7.90 14.58
C ARG A 122 10.83 -8.43 15.79
N ARG A 123 11.36 -9.65 15.72
CA ARG A 123 12.14 -10.28 16.79
C ARG A 123 13.33 -9.44 17.29
N HIS A 124 13.93 -8.63 16.40
CA HIS A 124 15.09 -7.79 16.73
C HIS A 124 14.69 -6.53 17.50
N LEU A 125 13.43 -6.10 17.37
CA LEU A 125 12.88 -4.94 18.09
C LEU A 125 12.33 -5.30 19.47
N GLU A 126 12.10 -6.59 19.73
CA GLU A 126 11.54 -7.10 20.99
C GLU A 126 12.62 -7.56 21.99
N THR A 127 13.90 -7.37 21.65
CA THR A 127 15.02 -7.67 22.57
C THR A 127 15.10 -6.64 23.70
N PRO A 128 15.64 -7.00 24.88
CA PRO A 128 15.90 -6.03 25.95
C PRO A 128 16.79 -4.87 25.49
N GLU A 129 17.81 -5.13 24.68
CA GLU A 129 18.76 -4.15 24.16
C GLU A 129 18.09 -3.15 23.21
N ALA A 130 17.24 -3.65 22.29
CA ALA A 130 16.48 -2.79 21.39
C ALA A 130 15.43 -1.98 22.16
N THR A 131 14.74 -2.58 23.13
CA THR A 131 13.75 -1.89 23.96
C THR A 131 14.40 -0.74 24.76
N ALA A 132 15.51 -1.01 25.46
CA ALA A 132 16.25 0.02 26.19
C ALA A 132 16.76 1.15 25.26
N THR A 133 17.17 0.78 24.03
CA THR A 133 17.58 1.75 23.01
C THR A 133 16.42 2.62 22.56
N LEU A 134 15.28 2.03 22.21
CA LEU A 134 14.07 2.76 21.82
C LEU A 134 13.58 3.67 22.94
N ASP A 135 13.59 3.21 24.19
CA ASP A 135 13.19 4.02 25.35
C ASP A 135 14.11 5.22 25.55
N ARG A 136 15.43 5.02 25.42
CA ARG A 136 16.38 6.14 25.44
C ARG A 136 16.14 7.13 24.31
N LEU A 137 15.97 6.64 23.08
CA LEU A 137 15.71 7.47 21.91
C LEU A 137 14.36 8.18 21.98
N SER A 138 13.37 7.62 22.69
CA SER A 138 12.06 8.25 22.87
C SER A 138 12.12 9.53 23.72
N ARG A 139 13.18 9.71 24.52
CA ARG A 139 13.37 10.91 25.37
C ARG A 139 13.90 12.12 24.61
N ASP A 140 14.53 11.93 23.46
CA ASP A 140 14.94 13.03 22.59
C ASP A 140 13.77 13.42 21.67
N LEU A 141 12.96 14.35 22.18
CA LEU A 141 11.75 14.87 21.52
C LEU A 141 12.05 15.55 20.18
N MET A 142 13.25 16.08 19.99
CA MET A 142 13.62 16.82 18.80
C MET A 142 14.04 15.90 17.65
N ARG A 143 14.77 14.82 17.94
CA ARG A 143 15.45 14.04 16.90
C ARG A 143 14.85 12.66 16.69
N THR A 144 14.44 11.98 17.76
CA THR A 144 14.19 10.53 17.69
C THR A 144 12.88 10.06 18.30
N ALA A 145 12.16 10.88 19.07
CA ALA A 145 10.85 10.51 19.63
C ALA A 145 9.83 10.09 18.57
N ARG A 146 9.57 10.94 17.57
CA ARG A 146 8.61 10.63 16.49
C ARG A 146 8.98 9.36 15.71
N PRO A 147 10.23 9.16 15.26
CA PRO A 147 10.63 7.89 14.65
C PRO A 147 10.40 6.66 15.55
N VAL A 148 10.62 6.77 16.86
CA VAL A 148 10.35 5.67 17.80
C VAL A 148 8.85 5.40 17.92
N GLU A 149 8.02 6.44 17.96
CA GLU A 149 6.55 6.30 17.91
C GLU A 149 6.09 5.64 16.61
N GLU A 150 6.67 6.00 15.47
CA GLU A 150 6.39 5.37 14.17
C GLU A 150 6.72 3.86 14.20
N ILE A 151 7.84 3.45 14.82
CA ILE A 151 8.22 2.04 14.99
C ILE A 151 7.23 1.31 15.90
N ARG A 152 6.90 1.88 17.07
CA ARG A 152 5.93 1.29 18.01
C ARG A 152 4.55 1.18 17.38
N GLY A 153 4.15 2.18 16.62
CA GLY A 153 2.95 2.16 15.79
C GLY A 153 3.00 1.00 14.81
N ALA A 154 4.03 0.89 13.98
CA ALA A 154 4.20 -0.19 13.02
C ALA A 154 4.12 -1.58 13.66
N LEU A 155 4.76 -1.77 14.83
CA LEU A 155 4.67 -3.00 15.62
C LEU A 155 3.23 -3.31 16.08
N SER A 156 2.48 -2.29 16.48
CA SER A 156 1.07 -2.44 16.86
C SER A 156 0.20 -2.83 15.65
N TRP A 157 0.38 -2.15 14.52
CA TRP A 157 -0.33 -2.44 13.26
C TRP A 157 -0.01 -3.83 12.71
N ALA A 158 1.21 -4.32 12.87
CA ALA A 158 1.65 -5.64 12.42
C ALA A 158 1.09 -6.81 13.25
N ARG A 159 0.30 -6.55 14.31
CA ARG A 159 -0.28 -7.62 15.12
C ARG A 159 -1.39 -8.33 14.34
N PRO A 160 -1.40 -9.68 14.31
CA PRO A 160 -2.41 -10.46 13.59
C PRO A 160 -3.85 -10.06 13.90
N LYS A 161 -4.16 -9.90 15.19
CA LYS A 161 -5.50 -9.49 15.64
C LYS A 161 -5.90 -8.12 15.10
N VAL A 162 -4.95 -7.17 15.03
CA VAL A 162 -5.20 -5.84 14.47
C VAL A 162 -5.45 -5.96 12.97
N LEU A 163 -4.58 -6.66 12.23
CA LEU A 163 -4.74 -6.86 10.78
C LEU A 163 -6.07 -7.53 10.42
N ARG A 164 -6.46 -8.59 11.14
CA ARG A 164 -7.75 -9.26 10.95
C ARG A 164 -8.92 -8.35 11.24
N SER A 165 -8.84 -7.52 12.28
CA SER A 165 -9.90 -6.55 12.62
C SER A 165 -10.08 -5.44 11.58
N LEU A 166 -9.06 -5.19 10.74
CA LEU A 166 -9.13 -4.21 9.65
C LEU A 166 -9.79 -4.79 8.40
N PHE A 167 -10.00 -6.10 8.31
CA PHE A 167 -10.60 -6.75 7.15
C PHE A 167 -12.14 -6.60 7.13
N THR A 168 -12.60 -5.35 7.24
CA THR A 168 -14.00 -4.92 7.29
C THR A 168 -14.59 -4.85 5.88
N VAL A 169 -14.92 -6.02 5.34
CA VAL A 169 -15.39 -6.22 3.96
C VAL A 169 -16.85 -6.65 3.84
N VAL A 170 -17.51 -6.95 4.98
CA VAL A 170 -18.93 -7.32 5.02
C VAL A 170 -19.74 -6.06 5.25
N ALA A 171 -20.47 -5.63 4.20
CA ALA A 171 -21.35 -4.46 4.27
C ALA A 171 -22.50 -4.69 5.26
N PRO A 172 -23.04 -3.61 5.87
CA PRO A 172 -24.21 -3.70 6.74
C PRO A 172 -25.41 -4.25 5.94
N PRO A 173 -26.09 -5.33 6.37
CA PRO A 173 -27.15 -5.95 5.57
C PRO A 173 -28.41 -5.09 5.45
N ASP A 174 -28.87 -4.53 6.59
CA ASP A 174 -30.15 -3.82 6.70
C ASP A 174 -29.97 -2.32 7.02
N GLY A 175 -28.76 -1.78 6.89
CA GLY A 175 -28.39 -0.45 7.37
C GLY A 175 -27.90 0.50 6.27
N GLY A 176 -27.99 1.80 6.51
CA GLY A 176 -27.40 2.83 5.63
C GLY A 176 -25.88 2.93 5.77
N PHE A 177 -25.25 3.85 5.01
CA PHE A 177 -23.79 4.05 4.98
C PHE A 177 -23.14 4.25 6.36
N GLU A 178 -23.84 4.90 7.30
CA GLU A 178 -23.36 5.14 8.68
C GLU A 178 -23.33 3.87 9.55
N SER A 179 -23.94 2.78 9.06
CA SER A 179 -23.98 1.52 9.78
C SER A 179 -22.62 0.84 9.77
N ARG A 180 -22.33 0.13 10.86
CA ARG A 180 -21.06 -0.55 11.04
C ARG A 180 -20.87 -1.67 10.00
N TRP A 181 -19.73 -1.66 9.32
CA TRP A 181 -19.23 -2.78 8.53
C TRP A 181 -18.60 -3.85 9.42
N PHE A 182 -18.64 -5.10 8.97
CA PHE A 182 -18.17 -6.26 9.72
C PHE A 182 -17.01 -6.95 9.02
N THR A 183 -16.27 -7.73 9.80
CA THR A 183 -15.24 -8.63 9.28
C THR A 183 -15.84 -9.99 8.88
N LEU A 184 -15.14 -10.73 8.02
CA LEU A 184 -15.52 -12.13 7.72
C LEU A 184 -15.38 -13.05 8.95
N ASP A 185 -14.47 -12.74 9.88
CA ASP A 185 -14.35 -13.44 11.15
C ASP A 185 -15.62 -13.28 12.01
N GLU A 186 -16.16 -12.05 12.10
CA GLU A 186 -17.42 -11.79 12.81
C GLU A 186 -18.61 -12.49 12.15
N LEU A 187 -18.66 -12.49 10.81
CA LEU A 187 -19.69 -13.21 10.07
C LEU A 187 -19.67 -14.71 10.39
N THR A 188 -18.47 -15.29 10.43
CA THR A 188 -18.24 -16.71 10.73
C THR A 188 -18.59 -17.03 12.18
N MET A 189 -18.11 -16.24 13.14
CA MET A 189 -18.41 -16.43 14.57
C MET A 189 -19.91 -16.26 14.89
N GLY A 190 -20.60 -15.36 14.20
CA GLY A 190 -22.06 -15.20 14.32
C GLY A 190 -22.87 -16.36 13.73
N GLY A 191 -22.24 -17.25 12.97
CA GLY A 191 -22.88 -18.41 12.35
C GLY A 191 -24.01 -18.02 11.41
N MET A 192 -25.06 -18.85 11.33
CA MET A 192 -26.26 -18.59 10.53
C MET A 192 -27.42 -17.93 11.31
N THR A 193 -27.30 -17.84 12.64
CA THR A 193 -28.42 -17.44 13.52
C THR A 193 -28.27 -16.05 14.12
N ALA A 194 -27.09 -15.40 14.03
CA ALA A 194 -26.92 -14.06 14.58
C ALA A 194 -27.89 -13.05 13.93
N PRO A 195 -28.71 -12.32 14.72
CA PRO A 195 -29.71 -11.38 14.22
C PRO A 195 -29.12 -10.21 13.42
N ILE A 196 -27.91 -9.76 13.76
CA ILE A 196 -27.23 -8.65 13.05
C ILE A 196 -26.93 -8.95 11.58
N PHE A 197 -27.05 -10.22 11.17
CA PHE A 197 -26.81 -10.70 9.81
C PHE A 197 -28.07 -11.31 9.18
N SER A 198 -29.26 -11.05 9.74
CA SER A 198 -30.53 -11.59 9.21
C SER A 198 -30.91 -11.03 7.83
N GLY A 199 -30.47 -9.81 7.51
CA GLY A 199 -30.67 -9.21 6.19
C GLY A 199 -29.83 -9.81 5.06
N ILE A 200 -28.84 -10.64 5.38
CA ILE A 200 -28.03 -11.32 4.36
C ILE A 200 -28.81 -12.53 3.87
N ASP A 201 -28.91 -12.67 2.55
CA ASP A 201 -29.43 -13.90 1.94
C ASP A 201 -28.73 -15.14 2.53
N SER A 202 -29.53 -16.14 2.90
CA SER A 202 -29.04 -17.32 3.62
C SER A 202 -28.01 -18.13 2.84
N GLU A 203 -28.13 -18.17 1.50
CA GLU A 203 -27.18 -18.86 0.65
C GLU A 203 -25.88 -18.07 0.52
N VAL A 204 -25.97 -16.75 0.30
CA VAL A 204 -24.82 -15.84 0.27
C VAL A 204 -24.05 -15.89 1.58
N ARG A 205 -24.75 -15.85 2.73
CA ARG A 205 -24.15 -15.94 4.06
C ARG A 205 -23.41 -17.26 4.25
N ARG A 206 -24.08 -18.38 3.99
CA ARG A 206 -23.50 -19.73 4.14
C ARG A 206 -22.27 -19.93 3.24
N LYS A 207 -22.35 -19.52 1.97
CA LYS A 207 -21.23 -19.61 1.03
C LYS A 207 -20.07 -18.70 1.44
N SER A 208 -20.35 -17.49 1.90
CA SER A 208 -19.32 -16.54 2.35
C SER A 208 -18.55 -17.08 3.55
N ILE A 209 -19.26 -17.66 4.54
CA ILE A 209 -18.64 -18.33 5.69
C ILE A 209 -17.77 -19.51 5.22
N GLY A 210 -18.33 -20.41 4.41
CA GLY A 210 -17.61 -21.59 3.94
C GLY A 210 -16.35 -21.26 3.12
N HIS A 211 -16.41 -20.27 2.23
CA HIS A 211 -15.23 -19.85 1.47
C HIS A 211 -14.21 -19.11 2.34
N TRP A 212 -14.61 -18.40 3.38
CA TRP A 212 -13.65 -17.79 4.32
C TRP A 212 -12.93 -18.85 5.17
N GLU A 213 -13.65 -19.84 5.68
CA GLU A 213 -13.07 -20.98 6.40
C GLU A 213 -12.12 -21.80 5.50
N ALA A 214 -12.52 -22.07 4.26
CA ALA A 214 -11.68 -22.74 3.27
C ALA A 214 -10.42 -21.94 2.95
N LEU A 215 -10.55 -20.62 2.72
CA LEU A 215 -9.42 -19.73 2.44
C LEU A 215 -8.42 -19.74 3.60
N THR A 216 -8.88 -19.54 4.84
CA THR A 216 -7.99 -19.45 6.01
C THR A 216 -7.30 -20.78 6.33
N THR A 217 -8.01 -21.90 6.14
CA THR A 217 -7.44 -23.26 6.29
C THR A 217 -6.41 -23.55 5.19
N ALA A 218 -6.76 -23.31 3.93
CA ALA A 218 -5.87 -23.52 2.78
C ALA A 218 -4.62 -22.63 2.85
N TRP A 219 -4.78 -21.38 3.30
CA TRP A 219 -3.65 -20.46 3.48
C TRP A 219 -2.65 -21.00 4.49
N SER A 220 -3.14 -21.53 5.61
CA SER A 220 -2.30 -22.15 6.64
C SER A 220 -1.60 -23.43 6.14
N ALA A 221 -2.26 -24.17 5.24
CA ALA A 221 -1.71 -25.37 4.61
C ALA A 221 -0.76 -25.08 3.43
N GLY A 222 -0.72 -23.84 2.92
CA GLY A 222 0.05 -23.49 1.71
C GLY A 222 -0.59 -23.97 0.40
N ASP A 223 -1.90 -24.20 0.38
CA ASP A 223 -2.66 -24.61 -0.80
C ASP A 223 -3.12 -23.37 -1.59
N ALA A 224 -2.35 -23.01 -2.61
CA ALA A 224 -2.62 -21.82 -3.43
C ALA A 224 -3.90 -21.95 -4.27
N ASP A 225 -4.24 -23.15 -4.75
CA ASP A 225 -5.40 -23.35 -5.62
C ASP A 225 -6.70 -23.11 -4.86
N THR A 226 -6.82 -23.67 -3.66
CA THR A 226 -7.99 -23.44 -2.80
C THR A 226 -8.09 -22.00 -2.31
N VAL A 227 -6.95 -21.34 -2.02
CA VAL A 227 -6.93 -19.91 -1.67
C VAL A 227 -7.44 -19.08 -2.84
N ASN A 228 -6.94 -19.31 -4.06
CA ASN A 228 -7.34 -18.58 -5.25
C ASN A 228 -8.82 -18.76 -5.56
N GLY A 229 -9.31 -20.01 -5.53
CA GLY A 229 -10.73 -20.30 -5.74
C GLY A 229 -11.64 -19.66 -4.70
N SER A 230 -11.27 -19.72 -3.42
CA SER A 230 -12.05 -19.12 -2.33
C SER A 230 -12.02 -17.59 -2.37
N ALA A 231 -10.88 -16.99 -2.72
CA ALA A 231 -10.75 -15.54 -2.88
C ALA A 231 -11.64 -15.01 -4.02
N ALA A 232 -11.68 -15.70 -5.16
CA ALA A 232 -12.56 -15.38 -6.28
C ALA A 232 -14.05 -15.51 -5.90
N ALA A 233 -14.41 -16.59 -5.19
CA ALA A 233 -15.78 -16.80 -4.73
C ALA A 233 -16.23 -15.72 -3.74
N LEU A 234 -15.39 -15.34 -2.77
CA LEU A 234 -15.67 -14.23 -1.85
C LEU A 234 -15.84 -12.90 -2.60
N ALA A 235 -15.02 -12.63 -3.61
CA ALA A 235 -15.14 -11.43 -4.43
C ALA A 235 -16.48 -11.35 -5.17
N ALA A 236 -17.06 -12.48 -5.56
CA ALA A 236 -18.38 -12.55 -6.19
C ALA A 236 -19.54 -12.45 -5.17
N LEU A 237 -19.36 -12.93 -3.94
CA LEU A 237 -20.42 -12.99 -2.92
C LEU A 237 -20.57 -11.70 -2.12
N LEU A 238 -19.46 -11.04 -1.75
CA LEU A 238 -19.49 -9.88 -0.87
C LEU A 238 -20.33 -8.68 -1.38
N PRO A 239 -20.36 -8.36 -2.69
CA PRO A 239 -21.26 -7.34 -3.22
C PRO A 239 -22.75 -7.68 -3.07
N GLN A 240 -23.10 -8.96 -2.92
CA GLN A 240 -24.49 -9.41 -2.78
C GLN A 240 -25.02 -9.23 -1.35
N VAL A 241 -24.13 -9.01 -0.37
CA VAL A 241 -24.50 -8.75 1.04
C VAL A 241 -25.33 -7.47 1.16
N ASN A 242 -24.92 -6.43 0.44
CA ASN A 242 -25.69 -5.21 0.30
C ASN A 242 -25.40 -4.62 -1.10
N PRO A 243 -26.33 -4.74 -2.06
CA PRO A 243 -26.11 -4.31 -3.44
C PRO A 243 -26.34 -2.81 -3.67
N ASP A 244 -26.70 -2.03 -2.64
CA ASP A 244 -26.93 -0.59 -2.76
C ASP A 244 -25.66 0.13 -3.22
N PRO A 245 -25.65 0.81 -4.39
CA PRO A 245 -24.49 1.52 -4.91
C PRO A 245 -23.95 2.66 -4.01
N GLU A 246 -24.78 3.19 -3.10
CA GLU A 246 -24.34 4.21 -2.13
C GLU A 246 -23.50 3.59 -1.00
N ILE A 247 -23.77 2.33 -0.65
CA ILE A 247 -23.07 1.59 0.40
C ILE A 247 -21.92 0.79 -0.19
N TYR A 248 -22.20 -0.01 -1.23
CA TYR A 248 -21.25 -0.86 -1.93
C TYR A 248 -20.97 -0.29 -3.33
N PRO A 249 -19.80 0.37 -3.53
CA PRO A 249 -19.49 1.01 -4.79
C PRO A 249 -19.42 0.02 -5.97
N SER A 250 -19.65 0.54 -7.18
CA SER A 250 -19.58 -0.27 -8.39
C SER A 250 -18.21 -0.96 -8.58
N SER A 251 -18.24 -2.16 -9.17
CA SER A 251 -17.03 -2.93 -9.49
C SER A 251 -16.02 -2.14 -10.31
N ALA A 252 -16.49 -1.34 -11.27
CA ALA A 252 -15.64 -0.47 -12.08
C ALA A 252 -14.91 0.58 -11.24
N ARG A 253 -15.58 1.21 -10.27
CA ARG A 253 -14.93 2.20 -9.39
C ARG A 253 -13.85 1.54 -8.53
N LEU A 254 -14.15 0.37 -7.95
CA LEU A 254 -13.22 -0.36 -7.09
C LEU A 254 -12.04 -0.96 -7.87
N SER A 255 -12.26 -1.41 -9.11
CA SER A 255 -11.19 -1.92 -9.98
C SER A 255 -10.21 -0.81 -10.37
N TRP A 256 -10.71 0.38 -10.71
CA TRP A 256 -9.86 1.54 -10.98
C TRP A 256 -9.12 2.03 -9.73
N GLU A 257 -9.74 1.96 -8.55
CA GLU A 257 -9.04 2.24 -7.29
C GLU A 257 -7.90 1.26 -7.06
N SER A 258 -8.19 -0.05 -7.16
CA SER A 258 -7.17 -1.10 -7.06
C SER A 258 -6.01 -0.85 -8.04
N TRP A 259 -6.31 -0.59 -9.31
CA TRP A 259 -5.31 -0.30 -10.34
C TRP A 259 -4.47 0.94 -9.99
N TYR A 260 -5.10 2.04 -9.55
CA TYR A 260 -4.40 3.27 -9.19
C TYR A 260 -3.37 3.04 -8.06
N PHE A 261 -3.75 2.28 -7.01
CA PHE A 261 -2.84 1.98 -5.90
C PHE A 261 -1.75 0.97 -6.28
N ARG A 262 -2.07 -0.04 -7.09
CA ARG A 262 -1.08 -1.01 -7.61
C ARG A 262 -0.01 -0.34 -8.47
N ASN A 263 -0.37 0.72 -9.20
CA ASN A 263 0.55 1.51 -10.02
C ASN A 263 1.20 2.69 -9.27
N GLY A 264 1.34 2.58 -7.94
CA GLY A 264 2.10 3.55 -7.15
C GLY A 264 1.53 4.96 -7.18
N ASN A 265 0.20 5.09 -7.24
CA ASN A 265 -0.52 6.35 -7.32
C ASN A 265 -0.13 7.21 -8.53
N LEU A 266 0.41 6.58 -9.58
CA LEU A 266 0.88 7.24 -10.81
C LEU A 266 1.94 8.32 -10.57
N THR A 267 2.68 8.22 -9.46
CA THR A 267 3.73 9.18 -9.10
C THR A 267 4.88 9.25 -10.10
N LEU A 268 5.08 8.20 -10.91
CA LEU A 268 6.07 8.19 -11.99
C LEU A 268 5.76 9.20 -13.11
N PHE A 269 4.51 9.65 -13.26
CA PHE A 269 4.16 10.69 -14.25
C PHE A 269 4.87 12.02 -13.97
N TRP A 270 5.33 12.26 -12.74
CA TRP A 270 6.13 13.43 -12.41
C TRP A 270 7.47 13.47 -13.15
N LEU A 271 8.01 12.32 -13.56
CA LEU A 271 9.23 12.26 -14.36
C LEU A 271 9.05 12.93 -15.73
N ALA A 272 7.82 12.99 -16.26
CA ALA A 272 7.55 13.68 -17.52
C ALA A 272 7.90 15.18 -17.44
N TYR A 273 7.64 15.83 -16.29
CA TYR A 273 8.09 17.21 -16.06
C TYR A 273 9.61 17.32 -16.01
N GLY A 274 10.29 16.35 -15.39
CA GLY A 274 11.75 16.29 -15.37
C GLY A 274 12.36 16.14 -16.78
N PHE A 275 11.76 15.31 -17.62
CA PHE A 275 12.18 15.16 -19.02
C PHE A 275 11.89 16.40 -19.87
N ALA A 276 10.80 17.12 -19.61
CA ALA A 276 10.50 18.38 -20.28
C ALA A 276 11.45 19.51 -19.87
N LEU A 277 11.96 19.50 -18.63
CA LEU A 277 12.85 20.52 -18.10
C LEU A 277 14.17 20.64 -18.90
N ALA A 278 14.78 19.52 -19.28
CA ALA A 278 16.06 19.52 -19.99
C ALA A 278 16.03 20.29 -21.34
N PRO A 279 15.12 20.00 -22.29
CA PRO A 279 15.00 20.77 -23.53
C PRO A 279 14.51 22.20 -23.30
N LEU A 280 13.68 22.48 -22.29
CA LEU A 280 13.30 23.86 -21.95
C LEU A 280 14.50 24.68 -21.47
N LEU A 281 15.35 24.12 -20.61
CA LEU A 281 16.60 24.77 -20.20
C LEU A 281 17.56 24.96 -21.38
N MET A 282 17.69 23.96 -22.25
CA MET A 282 18.50 24.07 -23.48
C MET A 282 17.98 25.18 -24.40
N ALA A 283 16.66 25.37 -24.48
CA ALA A 283 16.06 26.47 -25.23
C ALA A 283 16.44 27.83 -24.66
N VAL A 284 16.47 27.98 -23.33
CA VAL A 284 16.87 29.23 -22.66
C VAL A 284 18.37 29.51 -22.81
N VAL A 285 19.22 28.49 -22.58
CA VAL A 285 20.68 28.66 -22.59
C VAL A 285 21.23 28.86 -24.00
N PHE A 286 20.79 28.04 -24.96
CA PHE A 286 21.33 28.05 -26.33
C PHE A 286 20.45 28.82 -27.32
N GLN A 287 19.35 29.42 -26.84
CA GLN A 287 18.36 30.12 -27.69
C GLN A 287 17.85 29.22 -28.84
N TRP A 288 17.82 27.90 -28.61
CA TRP A 288 17.46 26.91 -29.62
C TRP A 288 15.95 26.72 -29.71
N ARG A 289 15.35 27.24 -30.79
CA ARG A 289 13.90 27.14 -31.05
C ARG A 289 13.37 25.70 -31.15
N GLY A 290 14.19 24.75 -31.63
CA GLY A 290 13.83 23.34 -31.68
C GLY A 290 13.68 22.74 -30.28
N ALA A 291 14.62 23.04 -29.38
CA ALA A 291 14.55 22.65 -27.98
C ALA A 291 13.29 23.19 -27.31
N MET A 292 12.92 24.44 -27.59
CA MET A 292 11.70 25.04 -27.02
C MET A 292 10.46 24.24 -27.42
N ARG A 293 10.30 23.91 -28.71
CA ARG A 293 9.15 23.14 -29.20
C ARG A 293 9.09 21.74 -28.60
N ILE A 294 10.24 21.05 -28.54
CA ILE A 294 10.34 19.72 -27.92
C ILE A 294 9.96 19.80 -26.44
N GLY A 295 10.53 20.75 -25.71
CA GLY A 295 10.27 20.94 -24.29
C GLY A 295 8.82 21.29 -23.99
N LEU A 296 8.20 22.18 -24.78
CA LEU A 296 6.78 22.51 -24.66
C LEU A 296 5.88 21.32 -24.98
N ALA A 297 6.19 20.53 -26.01
CA ALA A 297 5.43 19.31 -26.33
C ALA A 297 5.51 18.28 -25.20
N MET A 298 6.70 18.07 -24.62
CA MET A 298 6.88 17.18 -23.47
C MET A 298 6.19 17.72 -22.21
N PHE A 299 6.24 19.03 -21.98
CA PHE A 299 5.56 19.67 -20.85
C PHE A 299 4.04 19.55 -20.98
N PHE A 300 3.50 19.74 -22.18
CA PHE A 300 2.08 19.52 -22.47
C PHE A 300 1.67 18.07 -22.20
N LEU A 301 2.45 17.09 -22.66
CA LEU A 301 2.23 15.67 -22.34
C LEU A 301 2.28 15.42 -20.82
N ALA A 302 3.21 16.04 -20.11
CA ALA A 302 3.30 15.94 -18.65
C ALA A 302 2.03 16.45 -17.97
N VAL A 303 1.47 17.58 -18.43
CA VAL A 303 0.20 18.12 -17.95
C VAL A 303 -0.97 17.20 -18.26
N LEU A 304 -1.02 16.57 -19.43
CA LEU A 304 -2.06 15.57 -19.75
C LEU A 304 -2.02 14.38 -18.80
N LEU A 305 -0.83 13.80 -18.58
CA LEU A 305 -0.64 12.69 -17.64
C LEU A 305 -1.00 13.09 -16.21
N HIS A 306 -0.62 14.28 -15.79
CA HIS A 306 -0.96 14.82 -14.47
C HIS A 306 -2.47 15.04 -14.32
N THR A 307 -3.13 15.58 -15.36
CA THR A 307 -4.59 15.77 -15.41
C THR A 307 -5.32 14.44 -15.30
N PHE A 308 -4.86 13.41 -16.02
CA PHE A 308 -5.41 12.06 -15.90
C PHE A 308 -5.24 11.51 -14.47
N SER A 309 -4.05 11.66 -13.86
CA SER A 309 -3.80 11.20 -12.50
C SER A 309 -4.71 11.89 -11.46
N VAL A 310 -4.84 13.21 -11.52
CA VAL A 310 -5.69 13.99 -10.61
C VAL A 310 -7.17 13.66 -10.85
N GLY A 311 -7.60 13.60 -12.11
CA GLY A 311 -8.97 13.24 -12.49
C GLY A 311 -9.37 11.85 -12.02
N LEU A 312 -8.50 10.85 -12.23
CA LEU A 312 -8.73 9.49 -11.74
C LEU A 312 -8.83 9.45 -10.22
N ARG A 313 -7.93 10.15 -9.52
CA ARG A 313 -7.95 10.23 -8.05
C ARG A 313 -9.22 10.89 -7.54
N TRP A 314 -9.68 11.96 -8.18
CA TRP A 314 -10.92 12.66 -7.84
C TRP A 314 -12.12 11.70 -7.99
N TRP A 315 -12.29 11.11 -9.18
CA TRP A 315 -13.41 10.23 -9.48
C TRP A 315 -13.46 9.01 -8.53
N VAL A 316 -12.35 8.30 -8.36
CA VAL A 316 -12.28 7.12 -7.48
C VAL A 316 -12.57 7.50 -6.02
N SER A 317 -12.03 8.63 -5.56
CA SER A 317 -12.20 9.05 -4.16
C SER A 317 -13.62 9.50 -3.84
N GLY A 318 -14.40 9.92 -4.84
CA GLY A 318 -15.70 10.56 -4.66
C GLY A 318 -15.63 11.96 -4.04
N ARG A 319 -14.43 12.55 -3.94
CA ARG A 319 -14.20 13.87 -3.34
C ARG A 319 -13.06 14.61 -4.02
N TRP A 320 -12.97 15.90 -3.77
CA TRP A 320 -11.82 16.68 -4.21
C TRP A 320 -10.50 16.14 -3.60
N PRO A 321 -9.43 15.92 -4.38
CA PRO A 321 -8.14 15.42 -3.89
C PRO A 321 -7.35 16.47 -3.09
N ASN A 322 -7.73 16.67 -1.83
CA ASN A 322 -7.05 17.61 -0.91
C ASN A 322 -7.03 17.16 0.56
N SER A 323 -7.34 15.90 0.87
CA SER A 323 -7.48 15.48 2.28
C SER A 323 -6.17 15.13 2.97
N ASN A 324 -5.06 15.07 2.25
CA ASN A 324 -3.73 14.88 2.82
C ASN A 324 -2.69 15.68 2.03
N MET A 325 -1.52 15.89 2.63
CA MET A 325 -0.45 16.71 2.06
C MET A 325 0.01 16.24 0.67
N PHE A 326 0.00 14.93 0.40
CA PHE A 326 0.36 14.41 -0.92
C PHE A 326 -0.66 14.82 -1.99
N GLU A 327 -1.95 14.65 -1.71
CA GLU A 327 -3.03 15.08 -2.61
C GLU A 327 -2.99 16.61 -2.81
N ALA A 328 -2.81 17.37 -1.73
CA ALA A 328 -2.71 18.83 -1.79
C ALA A 328 -1.58 19.33 -2.70
N VAL A 329 -0.37 18.79 -2.52
CA VAL A 329 0.81 19.15 -3.33
C VAL A 329 0.64 18.74 -4.79
N THR A 330 0.08 17.56 -5.04
CA THR A 330 -0.16 17.06 -6.41
C THR A 330 -1.15 17.97 -7.14
N THR A 331 -2.29 18.25 -6.51
CA THR A 331 -3.33 19.11 -7.07
C THR A 331 -2.85 20.55 -7.26
N ALA A 332 -2.07 21.11 -6.33
CA ALA A 332 -1.49 22.45 -6.47
C ALA A 332 -0.46 22.54 -7.61
N ALA A 333 0.42 21.55 -7.73
CA ALA A 333 1.38 21.46 -8.84
C ALA A 333 0.66 21.33 -10.20
N TRP A 334 -0.45 20.59 -10.24
CA TRP A 334 -1.30 20.48 -11.42
C TRP A 334 -1.87 21.85 -11.84
N PHE A 335 -2.42 22.63 -10.92
CA PHE A 335 -2.86 24.00 -11.21
C PHE A 335 -1.72 24.87 -11.73
N GLY A 336 -0.56 24.85 -11.08
CA GLY A 336 0.60 25.64 -11.50
C GLY A 336 1.03 25.32 -12.94
N ALA A 337 1.08 24.02 -13.30
CA ALA A 337 1.44 23.61 -14.64
C ALA A 337 0.36 23.96 -15.69
N PHE A 338 -0.91 23.87 -15.32
CA PHE A 338 -2.03 24.30 -16.17
C PHE A 338 -1.98 25.81 -16.44
N PHE A 339 -1.78 26.63 -15.40
CA PHE A 339 -1.62 28.08 -15.56
C PHE A 339 -0.38 28.43 -16.37
N ALA A 340 0.74 27.73 -16.21
CA ALA A 340 1.93 27.94 -17.03
C ALA A 340 1.66 27.76 -18.53
N LEU A 341 0.89 26.72 -18.91
CA LEU A 341 0.46 26.52 -20.29
C LEU A 341 -0.45 27.65 -20.77
N MET A 342 -1.41 28.07 -19.95
CA MET A 342 -2.29 29.20 -20.30
C MET A 342 -1.47 30.47 -20.55
N LEU A 343 -0.53 30.79 -19.66
CA LEU A 343 0.33 31.96 -19.81
C LEU A 343 1.19 31.89 -21.08
N GLU A 344 1.79 30.75 -21.41
CA GLU A 344 2.55 30.59 -22.67
C GLU A 344 1.66 30.74 -23.92
N MET A 345 0.40 30.30 -23.85
CA MET A 345 -0.53 30.42 -24.98
C MET A 345 -1.08 31.84 -25.16
N PHE A 346 -1.32 32.56 -24.06
CA PHE A 346 -2.05 33.83 -24.08
C PHE A 346 -1.18 35.08 -23.87
N LEU A 347 0.02 34.96 -23.30
CA LEU A 347 0.90 36.11 -23.15
C LEU A 347 1.57 36.44 -24.49
N PRO A 348 1.59 37.73 -24.89
CA PRO A 348 2.35 38.15 -26.05
C PRO A 348 3.82 37.78 -25.87
N ARG A 349 4.42 37.19 -26.92
CA ARG A 349 5.88 37.06 -26.97
C ARG A 349 6.46 38.46 -27.12
N SER A 350 7.01 38.99 -26.03
CA SER A 350 7.75 40.26 -26.06
C SER A 350 8.88 40.14 -27.11
N PRO A 351 9.04 41.14 -27.99
CA PRO A 351 9.94 41.08 -29.15
C PRO A 351 11.41 40.92 -28.80
#